data_AF-A0A317SK98-F1
#
_entry.id   AF-A0A317SK98-F1
#
_cell.length_a   1.000
_cell.length_b   1.000
_cell.length_c   1.000
_cell.angle_alpha   90.00
_cell.angle_beta   90.00
_cell.angle_gamma   90.00
#
_symmetry.space_group_name_H-M   'P 1'
#
loop_
_entity.id
_entity.type
_entity.pdbx_description
1 polymer ?
#
loop_
_entity_poly.entity_id
_entity_poly.type
_entity_poly.pdbx_seq_one_letter_code
_entity_poly.pdbx_strand_id
1 'polypeptide(L)'
;PPPPPLSREAAQGHSPFLRLSDDILLRIYTHSPALSTATALSETNKRLHTLYTSTSLSILQKVLSRTFPAAHRFLNILQTSYTPTTYAEYYSVATDTVRTFSSLISARCEYFCPGNTFATEEALFNVWSYCTLFHPTSSPQSEQEEWLRRSGFSKELVLDMLKVWNCISVLLQPFLKEERLARMYGVVTTPTDAEGAGAKVLEELEGFVEGLLVRGLDTLLPIVRWGEGEHNQRYAIVVAKGLHKVRNGGAERGRFLKEVAGEVYKQMCVSEGQGKNGGGMVGWGPTFEE
;
A
#
# COMPACT_ATOMS: atom_id res chain seq x y z
N PRO A 1 78.09 -6.41 17.60
CA PRO A 1 77.01 -7.09 16.85
C PRO A 1 75.65 -6.40 17.11
N PRO A 2 74.93 -5.95 16.07
CA PRO A 2 73.55 -5.50 16.28
C PRO A 2 72.66 -6.70 16.61
N PRO A 3 71.54 -6.51 17.31
CA PRO A 3 70.60 -7.60 17.60
C PRO A 3 69.98 -8.09 16.28
N PRO A 4 69.60 -9.38 16.20
CA PRO A 4 68.98 -9.93 15.00
C PRO A 4 67.63 -9.24 14.77
N PRO A 5 67.20 -9.06 13.51
CA PRO A 5 65.90 -8.49 13.20
C PRO A 5 64.82 -9.40 13.76
N LEU A 6 63.89 -8.82 14.51
CA LEU A 6 62.65 -9.48 14.92
C LEU A 6 61.96 -10.01 13.67
N SER A 7 61.83 -11.33 13.59
CA SER A 7 60.98 -12.01 12.62
C SER A 7 59.58 -11.40 12.71
N ARG A 8 59.23 -10.54 11.76
CA ARG A 8 57.83 -10.18 11.50
C ARG A 8 57.17 -11.44 10.97
N GLU A 9 56.69 -12.30 11.87
CA GLU A 9 55.53 -13.12 11.55
C GLU A 9 54.45 -12.14 11.10
N ALA A 10 54.15 -12.18 9.80
CA ALA A 10 52.97 -11.55 9.27
C ALA A 10 51.79 -12.21 9.99
N ALA A 11 51.30 -11.56 11.04
CA ALA A 11 50.00 -11.85 11.60
C ALA A 11 49.02 -11.71 10.44
N GLN A 12 48.67 -12.83 9.80
CA GLN A 12 47.54 -12.92 8.89
C GLN A 12 46.31 -12.65 9.75
N GLY A 13 46.00 -11.36 9.92
CA GLY A 13 44.88 -10.86 10.68
C GLY A 13 43.58 -11.31 10.01
N HIS A 14 43.19 -12.54 10.27
CA HIS A 14 41.88 -13.05 9.91
C HIS A 14 40.91 -12.28 10.80
N SER A 15 40.19 -11.32 10.21
CA SER A 15 39.21 -10.51 10.91
C SER A 15 38.35 -11.41 11.80
N PRO A 16 38.21 -11.14 13.11
CA PRO A 16 37.41 -11.95 14.02
C PRO A 16 35.95 -12.05 13.55
N PHE A 17 35.49 -11.07 12.78
CA PHE A 17 34.20 -11.09 12.08
C PHE A 17 34.03 -12.30 11.16
N LEU A 18 35.08 -12.66 10.41
CA LEU A 18 35.08 -13.81 9.50
C LEU A 18 35.23 -15.16 10.23
N ARG A 19 35.31 -15.17 11.56
CA ARG A 19 35.29 -16.39 12.39
C ARG A 19 33.92 -16.66 13.00
N LEU A 20 32.96 -15.73 12.87
CA LEU A 20 31.59 -15.92 13.34
C LEU A 20 30.93 -17.10 12.61
N SER A 21 29.95 -17.75 13.25
CA SER A 21 29.15 -18.80 12.60
C SER A 21 28.28 -18.22 11.49
N ASP A 22 27.89 -19.06 10.53
CA ASP A 22 27.00 -18.65 9.43
C ASP A 22 25.66 -18.11 9.95
N ASP A 23 25.14 -18.65 11.06
CA ASP A 23 23.92 -18.13 11.70
C ASP A 23 24.07 -16.69 12.19
N ILE A 24 25.22 -16.35 12.78
CA ILE A 24 25.49 -14.99 13.25
C ILE A 24 25.66 -14.05 12.06
N LEU A 25 26.38 -14.49 11.02
CA LEU A 25 26.56 -13.71 9.80
C LEU A 25 25.22 -13.47 9.07
N LEU A 26 24.35 -14.48 9.02
CA LEU A 26 23.00 -14.34 8.47
C LEU A 26 22.15 -13.37 9.30
N ARG A 27 22.24 -13.41 10.63
CA ARG A 27 21.59 -12.39 11.49
C ARG A 27 22.10 -10.99 11.17
N ILE A 28 23.41 -10.82 10.98
CA ILE A 28 23.98 -9.51 10.59
C ILE A 28 23.40 -9.06 9.23
N TYR A 29 23.29 -9.95 8.25
CA TYR A 29 22.66 -9.63 6.97
C TYR A 29 21.19 -9.23 7.11
N THR A 30 20.38 -10.06 7.75
CA THR A 30 18.93 -9.81 7.93
C THR A 30 18.64 -8.56 8.77
N HIS A 31 19.57 -8.15 9.65
CA HIS A 31 19.48 -6.94 10.43
C HIS A 31 20.10 -5.70 9.77
N SER A 32 20.65 -5.82 8.55
CA SER A 32 21.21 -4.69 7.81
C SER A 32 20.19 -3.55 7.66
N PRO A 33 20.63 -2.27 7.73
CA PRO A 33 19.73 -1.12 7.66
C PRO A 33 19.12 -0.93 6.27
N ALA A 34 19.78 -1.40 5.23
CA ALA A 34 19.30 -1.37 3.85
C ALA A 34 19.84 -2.57 3.07
N LEU A 35 19.20 -2.89 1.94
CA LEU A 35 19.66 -3.93 1.03
C LEU A 35 21.01 -3.60 0.41
N SER A 36 21.27 -2.32 0.14
CA SER A 36 22.57 -1.86 -0.36
C SER A 36 23.70 -2.18 0.63
N THR A 37 23.45 -2.04 1.94
CA THR A 37 24.41 -2.42 2.98
C THR A 37 24.67 -3.93 3.01
N ALA A 38 23.61 -4.75 2.91
CA ALA A 38 23.76 -6.19 2.81
C ALA A 38 24.55 -6.60 1.55
N THR A 39 24.27 -5.95 0.42
CA THR A 39 24.97 -6.21 -0.85
C THR A 39 26.44 -5.84 -0.74
N ALA A 40 26.75 -4.63 -0.26
CA ALA A 40 28.11 -4.16 -0.04
C ALA A 40 28.90 -5.08 0.91
N LEU A 41 28.27 -5.57 1.99
CA LEU A 41 28.90 -6.52 2.91
C LEU A 41 29.28 -7.83 2.19
N SER A 42 28.41 -8.33 1.30
CA SER A 42 28.69 -9.52 0.51
C SER A 42 29.88 -9.38 -0.43
N GLU A 43 30.16 -8.18 -0.92
CA GLU A 43 31.26 -7.90 -1.84
C GLU A 43 32.63 -7.86 -1.13
N THR A 44 32.66 -7.72 0.19
CA THR A 44 33.92 -7.60 0.96
C THR A 44 34.72 -8.90 1.09
N ASN A 45 34.06 -10.06 1.00
CA ASN A 45 34.73 -11.35 1.21
C ASN A 45 34.00 -12.51 0.51
N LYS A 46 34.76 -13.48 -0.01
CA LYS A 46 34.21 -14.68 -0.68
C LYS A 46 33.24 -15.47 0.18
N ARG A 47 33.53 -15.69 1.47
CA ARG A 47 32.63 -16.43 2.39
C ARG A 47 31.30 -15.70 2.55
N LEU A 48 31.37 -14.39 2.72
CA LEU A 48 30.21 -13.50 2.85
C LEU A 48 29.37 -13.51 1.56
N HIS A 49 30.02 -13.45 0.40
CA HIS A 49 29.36 -13.59 -0.90
C HIS A 49 28.63 -14.93 -1.05
N THR A 50 29.29 -16.05 -0.72
CA THR A 50 28.69 -17.39 -0.80
C THR A 50 27.50 -17.54 0.14
N LEU A 51 27.59 -17.00 1.36
CA LEU A 51 26.46 -17.01 2.31
C LEU A 51 25.31 -16.14 1.82
N TYR A 52 25.60 -14.94 1.33
CA TYR A 52 24.59 -14.03 0.81
C TYR A 52 23.85 -14.65 -0.38
N THR A 53 24.56 -15.23 -1.35
CA THR A 53 23.96 -15.83 -2.55
C THR A 53 23.05 -17.01 -2.20
N SER A 54 23.49 -17.90 -1.30
CA SER A 54 22.72 -19.08 -0.89
C SER A 54 21.49 -18.75 -0.03
N THR A 55 21.47 -17.61 0.66
CA THR A 55 20.37 -17.18 1.54
C THR A 55 19.70 -15.88 1.11
N SER A 56 19.95 -15.45 -0.13
CA SER A 56 19.59 -14.13 -0.67
C SER A 56 18.11 -13.78 -0.51
N LEU A 57 17.20 -14.72 -0.78
CA LEU A 57 15.76 -14.48 -0.61
C LEU A 57 15.39 -14.18 0.85
N SER A 58 15.95 -14.94 1.79
CA SER A 58 15.69 -14.73 3.22
C SER A 58 16.19 -13.37 3.68
N ILE A 59 17.40 -12.99 3.27
CA ILE A 59 17.98 -11.67 3.55
C ILE A 59 17.09 -10.57 2.96
N LEU A 60 16.72 -10.71 1.68
CA LEU A 60 15.90 -9.75 0.95
C LEU A 60 14.56 -9.52 1.64
N GLN A 61 13.83 -10.60 1.95
CA GLN A 61 12.55 -10.55 2.64
C GLN A 61 12.67 -9.93 4.03
N LYS A 62 13.70 -10.29 4.81
CA LYS A 62 13.83 -9.78 6.18
C LYS A 62 14.26 -8.33 6.26
N VAL A 63 15.20 -7.90 5.42
CA VAL A 63 15.56 -6.48 5.34
C VAL A 63 14.34 -5.65 4.89
N LEU A 64 13.65 -6.07 3.84
CA LEU A 64 12.47 -5.34 3.33
C LEU A 64 11.28 -5.35 4.29
N SER A 65 11.08 -6.43 5.05
CA SER A 65 10.03 -6.47 6.08
C SER A 65 10.19 -5.39 7.16
N ARG A 66 11.43 -4.90 7.36
CA ARG A 66 11.76 -3.88 8.35
C ARG A 66 11.80 -2.48 7.74
N THR A 67 12.35 -2.33 6.55
CA THR A 67 12.52 -1.02 5.89
C THR A 67 11.27 -0.58 5.16
N PHE A 68 10.52 -1.50 4.54
CA PHE A 68 9.30 -1.24 3.77
C PHE A 68 8.21 -2.27 4.12
N PRO A 69 7.69 -2.24 5.36
CA PRO A 69 6.79 -3.28 5.88
C PRO A 69 5.51 -3.42 5.04
N ALA A 70 4.92 -2.33 4.56
CA ALA A 70 3.70 -2.38 3.73
C ALA A 70 3.94 -3.03 2.37
N ALA A 71 5.07 -2.72 1.71
CA ALA A 71 5.45 -3.37 0.45
C ALA A 71 5.72 -4.86 0.64
N HIS A 72 6.41 -5.25 1.73
CA HIS A 72 6.64 -6.66 2.05
C HIS A 72 5.33 -7.41 2.32
N ARG A 73 4.41 -6.82 3.09
CA ARG A 73 3.08 -7.39 3.33
C ARG A 73 2.32 -7.62 2.02
N PHE A 74 2.33 -6.63 1.13
CA PHE A 74 1.69 -6.73 -0.18
C PHE A 74 2.25 -7.90 -1.00
N LEU A 75 3.58 -8.05 -1.07
CA LEU A 75 4.20 -9.18 -1.79
C LEU A 75 3.85 -10.53 -1.18
N ASN A 76 3.76 -10.64 0.16
CA ASN A 76 3.33 -11.87 0.81
C ASN A 76 1.87 -12.23 0.48
N ILE A 77 1.00 -11.23 0.28
CA ILE A 77 -0.40 -11.44 -0.11
C ILE A 77 -0.51 -12.06 -1.51
N LEU A 78 0.40 -11.71 -2.43
CA LEU A 78 0.41 -12.30 -3.77
C LEU A 78 0.73 -13.81 -3.75
N GLN A 79 1.19 -14.37 -2.61
CA GLN A 79 1.41 -15.80 -2.36
C GLN A 79 2.16 -16.54 -3.46
N THR A 80 3.04 -15.86 -4.18
CA THR A 80 3.82 -16.49 -5.26
C THR A 80 5.06 -17.20 -4.72
N SER A 81 5.45 -18.31 -5.34
CA SER A 81 6.69 -19.01 -5.03
C SER A 81 7.88 -18.19 -5.54
N TYR A 82 8.43 -17.35 -4.68
CA TYR A 82 9.50 -16.43 -5.04
C TYR A 82 10.88 -17.08 -5.11
N THR A 83 11.62 -16.75 -6.17
CA THR A 83 13.08 -16.74 -6.20
C THR A 83 13.58 -15.36 -5.73
N PRO A 84 14.88 -15.19 -5.38
CA PRO A 84 15.43 -13.87 -5.07
C PRO A 84 15.22 -12.84 -6.18
N THR A 85 15.39 -13.26 -7.45
CA THR A 85 15.25 -12.39 -8.62
C THR A 85 13.80 -11.96 -8.82
N THR A 86 12.87 -12.92 -8.85
CA THR A 86 11.44 -12.62 -9.01
C THR A 86 10.94 -11.76 -7.84
N TYR A 87 11.32 -12.04 -6.60
CA TYR A 87 10.95 -11.19 -5.46
C TYR A 87 11.41 -9.73 -5.65
N ALA A 88 12.66 -9.52 -6.10
CA ALA A 88 13.20 -8.19 -6.35
C ALA A 88 12.46 -7.49 -7.51
N GLU A 89 12.15 -8.21 -8.59
CA GLU A 89 11.37 -7.69 -9.73
C GLU A 89 9.97 -7.24 -9.31
N TYR A 90 9.24 -8.10 -8.59
CA TYR A 90 7.90 -7.77 -8.08
C TYR A 90 7.94 -6.59 -7.11
N TYR A 91 8.94 -6.54 -6.22
CA TYR A 91 9.16 -5.40 -5.33
C TYR A 91 9.38 -4.11 -6.13
N SER A 92 10.26 -4.13 -7.14
CA SER A 92 10.52 -2.96 -8.00
C SER A 92 9.23 -2.47 -8.66
N VAL A 93 8.52 -3.35 -9.36
CA VAL A 93 7.27 -3.00 -10.07
C VAL A 93 6.22 -2.43 -9.11
N ALA A 94 6.06 -3.03 -7.92
CA ALA A 94 5.10 -2.56 -6.94
C ALA A 94 5.48 -1.18 -6.40
N THR A 95 6.76 -0.95 -6.08
CA THR A 95 7.23 0.38 -5.62
C THR A 95 7.13 1.45 -6.71
N ASP A 96 7.39 1.11 -7.97
CA ASP A 96 7.25 2.06 -9.09
C ASP A 96 5.78 2.42 -9.32
N THR A 97 4.87 1.44 -9.18
CA THR A 97 3.42 1.66 -9.22
C THR A 97 2.99 2.63 -8.14
N VAL A 98 3.38 2.36 -6.87
CA VAL A 98 3.04 3.22 -5.72
C VAL A 98 3.63 4.62 -5.87
N ARG A 99 4.89 4.74 -6.30
CA ARG A 99 5.55 6.03 -6.51
C ARG A 99 4.85 6.85 -7.59
N THR A 100 4.42 6.20 -8.67
CA THR A 100 3.67 6.86 -9.74
C THR A 100 2.31 7.34 -9.24
N PHE A 101 1.59 6.53 -8.45
CA PHE A 101 0.35 6.98 -7.80
C PHE A 101 0.58 8.15 -6.84
N SER A 102 1.62 8.08 -6.00
CA SER A 102 1.95 9.17 -5.08
C SER A 102 2.20 10.47 -5.85
N SER A 103 2.94 10.41 -6.96
CA SER A 103 3.16 11.58 -7.84
C SER A 103 1.86 12.11 -8.45
N LEU A 104 0.96 11.23 -8.92
CA LEU A 104 -0.33 11.63 -9.47
C LEU A 104 -1.24 12.27 -8.40
N ILE A 105 -1.24 11.74 -7.18
CA ILE A 105 -1.98 12.30 -6.04
C ILE A 105 -1.43 13.68 -5.68
N SER A 106 -0.12 13.83 -5.54
CA SER A 106 0.49 15.13 -5.27
C SER A 106 0.17 16.16 -6.36
N ALA A 107 0.13 15.76 -7.63
CA ALA A 107 -0.13 16.66 -8.74
C ALA A 107 -1.60 17.05 -8.92
N ARG A 108 -2.56 16.21 -8.50
CA ARG A 108 -3.99 16.37 -8.84
C ARG A 108 -4.93 16.43 -7.64
N CYS A 109 -4.43 16.17 -6.44
CA CYS A 109 -5.22 16.14 -5.21
C CYS A 109 -4.72 17.14 -4.16
N GLU A 110 -4.00 18.19 -4.58
CA GLU A 110 -3.39 19.20 -3.70
C GLU A 110 -4.38 19.79 -2.68
N TYR A 111 -5.64 20.00 -3.09
CA TYR A 111 -6.69 20.50 -2.20
C TYR A 111 -7.05 19.54 -1.05
N PHE A 112 -6.98 18.22 -1.29
CA PHE A 112 -7.27 17.20 -0.28
C PHE A 112 -6.07 16.91 0.62
N CYS A 113 -4.88 17.33 0.20
CA CYS A 113 -3.60 16.90 0.74
C CYS A 113 -2.61 18.07 0.83
N PRO A 114 -2.95 19.18 1.52
CA PRO A 114 -2.05 20.32 1.62
C PRO A 114 -0.74 19.90 2.32
N GLY A 115 0.38 20.04 1.61
CA GLY A 115 1.73 19.95 2.18
C GLY A 115 2.32 18.57 2.45
N ASN A 116 1.99 17.51 1.67
CA ASN A 116 2.62 16.17 1.77
C ASN A 116 2.59 15.55 3.19
N THR A 117 1.60 15.88 4.01
CA THR A 117 1.65 15.65 5.47
C THR A 117 1.32 14.23 5.93
N PHE A 118 1.14 13.26 5.03
CA PHE A 118 0.73 11.91 5.42
C PHE A 118 1.46 10.80 4.65
N ALA A 119 1.47 9.60 5.23
CA ALA A 119 2.26 8.46 4.76
C ALA A 119 1.69 7.83 3.47
N THR A 120 1.73 8.59 2.37
CA THR A 120 1.03 8.31 1.11
C THR A 120 1.40 6.97 0.52
N GLU A 121 2.71 6.65 0.44
CA GLU A 121 3.17 5.38 -0.12
C GLU A 121 2.77 4.17 0.76
N GLU A 122 2.87 4.31 2.08
CA GLU A 122 2.47 3.23 3.00
C GLU A 122 0.96 2.97 2.92
N ALA A 123 0.17 4.04 2.92
CA ALA A 123 -1.28 3.98 2.74
C ALA A 123 -1.66 3.38 1.38
N LEU A 124 -0.97 3.75 0.29
CA LEU A 124 -1.18 3.16 -1.05
C LEU A 124 -0.95 1.65 -1.05
N PHE A 125 0.14 1.17 -0.43
CA PHE A 125 0.38 -0.28 -0.31
C PHE A 125 -0.70 -1.00 0.50
N ASN A 126 -1.18 -0.41 1.59
CA ASN A 126 -2.21 -1.02 2.42
C ASN A 126 -3.59 -1.00 1.72
N VAL A 127 -3.93 0.07 0.99
CA VAL A 127 -5.12 0.15 0.12
C VAL A 127 -5.03 -0.93 -0.97
N TRP A 128 -3.88 -1.07 -1.62
CA TRP A 128 -3.70 -2.09 -2.66
C TRP A 128 -3.79 -3.50 -2.09
N SER A 129 -3.19 -3.75 -0.94
CA SER A 129 -3.30 -5.01 -0.20
C SER A 129 -4.76 -5.35 0.09
N TYR A 130 -5.55 -4.37 0.54
CA TYR A 130 -6.98 -4.53 0.80
C TYR A 130 -7.75 -4.90 -0.47
N CYS A 131 -7.56 -4.17 -1.57
CA CYS A 131 -8.21 -4.48 -2.86
C CYS A 131 -7.78 -5.83 -3.45
N THR A 132 -6.61 -6.34 -3.06
CA THR A 132 -6.10 -7.64 -3.51
C THR A 132 -6.72 -8.79 -2.72
N LEU A 133 -6.93 -8.58 -1.41
CA LEU A 133 -7.51 -9.58 -0.51
C LEU A 133 -9.03 -9.67 -0.62
N PHE A 134 -9.70 -8.54 -0.83
CA PHE A 134 -11.15 -8.45 -0.68
C PHE A 134 -11.85 -8.07 -1.97
N HIS A 135 -12.99 -8.70 -2.21
CA HIS A 135 -13.92 -8.32 -3.27
C HIS A 135 -15.23 -7.83 -2.65
N PRO A 136 -15.77 -6.68 -3.10
CA PRO A 136 -16.97 -6.10 -2.49
C PRO A 136 -18.17 -7.04 -2.42
N THR A 137 -18.33 -7.91 -3.42
CA THR A 137 -19.51 -8.79 -3.56
C THR A 137 -19.33 -10.17 -2.94
N SER A 138 -18.14 -10.52 -2.45
CA SER A 138 -17.84 -11.88 -1.97
C SER A 138 -17.19 -11.93 -0.60
N SER A 139 -16.55 -10.84 -0.15
CA SER A 139 -15.83 -10.81 1.11
C SER A 139 -16.73 -10.32 2.24
N PRO A 140 -16.97 -11.13 3.28
CA PRO A 140 -17.73 -10.69 4.44
C PRO A 140 -17.12 -9.45 5.10
N GLN A 141 -17.96 -8.49 5.49
CA GLN A 141 -17.50 -7.28 6.17
C GLN A 141 -16.69 -7.59 7.44
N SER A 142 -17.09 -8.60 8.20
CA SER A 142 -16.39 -9.02 9.42
C SER A 142 -14.93 -9.44 9.17
N GLU A 143 -14.65 -10.09 8.05
CA GLU A 143 -13.28 -10.47 7.66
C GLU A 143 -12.44 -9.24 7.29
N GLN A 144 -13.06 -8.27 6.60
CA GLN A 144 -12.41 -7.02 6.22
C GLN A 144 -12.04 -6.19 7.45
N GLU A 145 -12.97 -6.06 8.41
CA GLU A 145 -12.71 -5.37 9.67
C GLU A 145 -11.66 -6.09 10.53
N GLU A 146 -11.74 -7.43 10.61
CA GLU A 146 -10.78 -8.23 11.36
C GLU A 146 -9.37 -8.10 10.78
N TRP A 147 -9.23 -8.07 9.46
CA TRP A 147 -7.94 -7.81 8.82
C TRP A 147 -7.37 -6.45 9.22
N LEU A 148 -8.18 -5.39 9.21
CA LEU A 148 -7.73 -4.06 9.64
C LEU A 148 -7.28 -4.05 11.11
N ARG A 149 -8.03 -4.73 12.00
CA ARG A 149 -7.70 -4.81 13.43
C ARG A 149 -6.43 -5.63 13.69
N ARG A 150 -6.28 -6.79 13.05
CA ARG A 150 -5.12 -7.68 13.23
C ARG A 150 -3.86 -7.18 12.57
N SER A 151 -3.97 -6.30 11.57
CA SER A 151 -2.81 -5.77 10.85
C SER A 151 -1.97 -4.80 11.68
N GLY A 152 -2.45 -4.41 12.87
CA GLY A 152 -1.70 -3.55 13.79
C GLY A 152 -1.47 -2.14 13.25
N PHE A 153 -2.37 -1.65 12.40
CA PHE A 153 -2.29 -0.29 11.86
C PHE A 153 -2.53 0.73 12.98
N SER A 154 -1.77 1.82 12.96
CA SER A 154 -2.09 2.98 13.80
C SER A 154 -3.36 3.66 13.29
N LYS A 155 -4.02 4.41 14.17
CA LYS A 155 -5.19 5.21 13.84
C LYS A 155 -4.89 6.20 12.70
N GLU A 156 -3.71 6.80 12.73
CA GLU A 156 -3.21 7.72 11.69
C GLU A 156 -3.07 7.01 10.35
N LEU A 157 -2.55 5.79 10.33
CA LEU A 157 -2.37 5.01 9.10
C LEU A 157 -3.72 4.61 8.48
N VAL A 158 -4.72 4.24 9.30
CA VAL A 158 -6.08 3.96 8.81
C VAL A 158 -6.71 5.23 8.22
N LEU A 159 -6.53 6.39 8.85
CA LEU A 159 -6.97 7.67 8.31
C LEU A 159 -6.27 7.99 6.98
N ASP A 160 -4.97 7.72 6.88
CA ASP A 160 -4.19 7.94 5.67
C ASP A 160 -4.64 7.04 4.52
N MET A 161 -5.01 5.78 4.81
CA MET A 161 -5.66 4.89 3.84
C MET A 161 -6.97 5.49 3.31
N LEU A 162 -7.80 6.08 4.18
CA LEU A 162 -9.04 6.76 3.77
C LEU A 162 -8.76 8.00 2.91
N LYS A 163 -7.72 8.78 3.23
CA LYS A 163 -7.30 9.93 2.41
C LYS A 163 -6.85 9.49 1.02
N VAL A 164 -5.97 8.48 0.94
CA VAL A 164 -5.52 7.90 -0.33
C VAL A 164 -6.69 7.38 -1.14
N TRP A 165 -7.62 6.64 -0.51
CA TRP A 165 -8.83 6.14 -1.16
C TRP A 165 -9.64 7.25 -1.83
N ASN A 166 -9.85 8.36 -1.12
CA ASN A 166 -10.53 9.53 -1.68
C ASN A 166 -9.73 10.16 -2.84
N CYS A 167 -8.40 10.24 -2.73
CA CYS A 167 -7.56 10.75 -3.81
C CYS A 167 -7.64 9.88 -5.07
N ILE A 168 -7.63 8.55 -4.92
CA ILE A 168 -7.81 7.64 -6.07
C ILE A 168 -9.19 7.84 -6.71
N SER A 169 -10.24 8.05 -5.91
CA SER A 169 -11.57 8.39 -6.42
C SER A 169 -11.55 9.69 -7.24
N VAL A 170 -10.85 10.73 -6.77
CA VAL A 170 -10.64 11.98 -7.51
C VAL A 170 -9.94 11.74 -8.85
N LEU A 171 -8.91 10.89 -8.89
CA LEU A 171 -8.22 10.54 -10.14
C LEU A 171 -9.14 9.86 -11.17
N LEU A 172 -10.24 9.25 -10.73
CA LEU A 172 -11.26 8.59 -11.57
C LEU A 172 -12.44 9.50 -11.92
N GLN A 173 -12.63 10.64 -11.26
CA GLN A 173 -13.71 11.61 -11.56
C GLN A 173 -13.83 12.05 -13.03
N PRO A 174 -12.76 12.10 -13.86
CA PRO A 174 -12.91 12.38 -15.28
C PRO A 174 -13.91 11.48 -16.03
N PHE A 175 -14.24 10.28 -15.51
CA PHE A 175 -15.28 9.42 -16.06
C PHE A 175 -16.70 9.93 -15.81
N LEU A 176 -16.92 10.74 -14.78
CA LEU A 176 -18.24 11.30 -14.45
C LEU A 176 -18.63 12.47 -15.38
N LYS A 177 -17.65 13.08 -16.06
CA LYS A 177 -17.84 14.29 -16.86
C LYS A 177 -18.14 14.03 -18.34
N GLU A 178 -17.87 12.81 -18.84
CA GLU A 178 -17.89 12.49 -20.27
C GLU A 178 -18.93 11.42 -20.64
N GLU A 179 -20.21 11.73 -20.43
CA GLU A 179 -21.33 10.83 -20.75
C GLU A 179 -21.27 10.32 -22.20
N ARG A 180 -20.94 11.20 -23.16
CA ARG A 180 -20.89 10.84 -24.58
C ARG A 180 -19.89 9.71 -24.85
N LEU A 181 -18.70 9.81 -24.28
CA LEU A 181 -17.68 8.75 -24.40
C LEU A 181 -18.09 7.51 -23.61
N ALA A 182 -18.67 7.69 -22.42
CA ALA A 182 -19.16 6.57 -21.62
C ALA A 182 -20.18 5.71 -22.39
N ARG A 183 -21.11 6.34 -23.10
CA ARG A 183 -22.07 5.65 -23.98
C ARG A 183 -21.38 4.93 -25.14
N MET A 184 -20.48 5.64 -25.83
CA MET A 184 -19.74 5.10 -26.98
C MET A 184 -18.94 3.85 -26.62
N TYR A 185 -18.37 3.82 -25.42
CA TYR A 185 -17.58 2.69 -24.91
C TYR A 185 -18.42 1.66 -24.10
N GLY A 186 -19.74 1.79 -24.09
CA GLY A 186 -20.65 0.84 -23.44
C GLY A 186 -20.60 0.86 -21.90
N VAL A 187 -20.09 1.95 -21.31
CA VAL A 187 -20.12 2.21 -19.88
C VAL A 187 -21.47 2.80 -19.44
N VAL A 188 -22.23 3.44 -20.31
CA VAL A 188 -23.60 3.90 -20.00
C VAL A 188 -24.56 3.21 -20.95
N THR A 189 -25.62 2.61 -20.40
CA THR A 189 -26.63 1.85 -21.16
C THR A 189 -28.01 2.48 -21.12
N THR A 190 -28.31 3.31 -20.12
CA THR A 190 -29.60 4.02 -19.99
C THR A 190 -29.93 4.84 -21.25
N PRO A 191 -31.06 4.62 -21.94
CA PRO A 191 -31.46 5.40 -23.10
C PRO A 191 -31.61 6.90 -22.81
N THR A 192 -31.36 7.76 -23.80
CA THR A 192 -31.45 9.23 -23.66
C THR A 192 -32.88 9.74 -23.45
N ASP A 193 -33.87 8.98 -23.91
CA ASP A 193 -35.30 9.26 -23.81
C ASP A 193 -35.95 8.67 -22.56
N ALA A 194 -35.18 7.98 -21.70
CA ALA A 194 -35.70 7.42 -20.47
C ALA A 194 -36.12 8.52 -19.47
N GLU A 195 -37.25 8.31 -18.78
CA GLU A 195 -37.64 9.17 -17.67
C GLU A 195 -36.56 9.16 -16.58
N GLY A 196 -36.12 10.35 -16.16
CA GLY A 196 -35.02 10.52 -15.21
C GLY A 196 -33.65 10.09 -15.76
N ALA A 197 -33.45 10.09 -17.09
CA ALA A 197 -32.22 9.63 -17.74
C ALA A 197 -30.95 10.22 -17.10
N GLY A 198 -30.91 11.53 -16.82
CA GLY A 198 -29.74 12.17 -16.21
C GLY A 198 -29.33 11.57 -14.86
N ALA A 199 -30.30 11.30 -13.98
CA ALA A 199 -30.03 10.69 -12.68
C ALA A 199 -29.55 9.23 -12.81
N LYS A 200 -30.19 8.45 -13.68
CA LYS A 200 -29.82 7.06 -13.97
C LYS A 200 -28.43 6.94 -14.61
N VAL A 201 -28.08 7.86 -15.50
CA VAL A 201 -26.75 7.93 -16.12
C VAL A 201 -25.69 8.23 -15.07
N LEU A 202 -25.92 9.23 -14.21
CA LEU A 202 -25.00 9.55 -13.13
C LEU A 202 -24.81 8.35 -12.20
N GLU A 203 -25.89 7.65 -11.84
CA GLU A 203 -25.86 6.43 -11.04
C GLU A 203 -25.04 5.29 -11.69
N GLU A 204 -25.16 5.10 -13.02
CA GLU A 204 -24.33 4.15 -13.76
C GLU A 204 -22.85 4.54 -13.75
N LEU A 205 -22.54 5.83 -13.91
CA LEU A 205 -21.18 6.36 -13.91
C LEU A 205 -20.53 6.28 -12.53
N GLU A 206 -21.27 6.62 -11.47
CA GLU A 206 -20.81 6.48 -10.09
C GLU A 206 -20.56 5.01 -9.75
N GLY A 207 -21.50 4.12 -10.08
CA GLY A 207 -21.34 2.67 -9.87
C GLY A 207 -20.19 2.07 -10.70
N PHE A 208 -19.89 2.66 -11.86
CA PHE A 208 -18.71 2.31 -12.66
C PHE A 208 -17.40 2.78 -12.01
N VAL A 209 -17.33 4.03 -11.55
CA VAL A 209 -16.16 4.57 -10.84
C VAL A 209 -15.89 3.78 -9.55
N GLU A 210 -16.92 3.47 -8.77
CA GLU A 210 -16.80 2.59 -7.60
C GLU A 210 -16.31 1.20 -7.99
N GLY A 211 -16.85 0.61 -9.06
CA GLY A 211 -16.42 -0.69 -9.57
C GLY A 211 -14.98 -0.73 -10.08
N LEU A 212 -14.42 0.42 -10.48
CA LEU A 212 -12.99 0.59 -10.76
C LEU A 212 -12.17 0.76 -9.49
N LEU A 213 -12.64 1.56 -8.53
CA LEU A 213 -11.90 1.93 -7.32
C LEU A 213 -11.51 0.71 -6.45
N VAL A 214 -12.34 -0.33 -6.48
CA VAL A 214 -12.11 -1.60 -5.78
C VAL A 214 -11.09 -2.51 -6.49
N ARG A 215 -10.57 -2.09 -7.64
CA ARG A 215 -9.51 -2.80 -8.36
C ARG A 215 -8.14 -2.42 -7.79
N GLY A 216 -7.18 -3.33 -7.93
CA GLY A 216 -5.80 -3.09 -7.54
C GLY A 216 -5.15 -1.93 -8.29
N LEU A 217 -4.10 -1.35 -7.70
CA LEU A 217 -3.39 -0.20 -8.28
C LEU A 217 -2.76 -0.52 -9.64
N ASP A 218 -2.27 -1.74 -9.85
CA ASP A 218 -1.80 -2.24 -11.15
C ASP A 218 -2.85 -2.17 -12.25
N THR A 219 -4.11 -2.39 -11.91
CA THR A 219 -5.23 -2.30 -12.85
C THR A 219 -5.57 -0.84 -13.15
N LEU A 220 -5.51 0.01 -12.12
CA LEU A 220 -5.87 1.42 -12.21
C LEU A 220 -4.79 2.30 -12.85
N LEU A 221 -3.51 2.01 -12.63
CA LEU A 221 -2.39 2.85 -13.07
C LEU A 221 -2.44 3.21 -14.57
N PRO A 222 -2.66 2.24 -15.49
CA PRO A 222 -2.71 2.55 -16.93
C PRO A 222 -3.86 3.47 -17.30
N ILE A 223 -4.92 3.52 -16.48
CA ILE A 223 -6.09 4.36 -16.68
C ILE A 223 -5.82 5.77 -16.15
N VAL A 224 -5.38 5.90 -14.89
CA VAL A 224 -5.28 7.21 -14.21
C VAL A 224 -4.05 8.03 -14.61
N ARG A 225 -3.01 7.40 -15.19
CA ARG A 225 -1.79 8.10 -15.61
C ARG A 225 -2.04 9.18 -16.67
N TRP A 226 -3.06 9.00 -17.51
CA TRP A 226 -3.42 9.96 -18.54
C TRP A 226 -4.00 11.24 -17.94
N GLY A 227 -3.86 12.37 -18.64
CA GLY A 227 -4.37 13.67 -18.20
C GLY A 227 -5.89 13.71 -18.10
N GLU A 228 -6.43 14.81 -17.57
CA GLU A 228 -7.88 15.02 -17.52
C GLU A 228 -8.49 15.09 -18.92
N GLY A 229 -7.84 15.79 -19.87
CA GLY A 229 -8.35 15.92 -21.24
C GLY A 229 -8.23 14.67 -22.14
N GLU A 230 -7.57 13.61 -21.68
CA GLU A 230 -7.29 12.39 -22.46
C GLU A 230 -8.34 11.29 -22.20
N HIS A 231 -9.61 11.68 -22.10
CA HIS A 231 -10.72 10.80 -21.76
C HIS A 231 -10.84 9.59 -22.70
N ASN A 232 -10.59 9.79 -24.00
CA ASN A 232 -10.68 8.73 -25.00
C ASN A 232 -9.67 7.60 -24.72
N GLN A 233 -8.43 7.93 -24.38
CA GLN A 233 -7.39 6.97 -24.01
C GLN A 233 -7.77 6.20 -22.74
N ARG A 234 -8.34 6.89 -21.74
CA ARG A 234 -8.82 6.26 -20.50
C ARG A 234 -9.89 5.20 -20.79
N TYR A 235 -10.91 5.54 -21.58
CA TYR A 235 -11.96 4.59 -21.95
C TYR A 235 -11.46 3.45 -22.85
N ALA A 236 -10.55 3.74 -23.79
CA ALA A 236 -9.95 2.70 -24.64
C ALA A 236 -9.24 1.63 -23.80
N ILE A 237 -8.50 2.04 -22.76
CA ILE A 237 -7.82 1.11 -21.84
C ILE A 237 -8.84 0.34 -21.00
N VAL A 238 -9.89 0.99 -20.51
CA VAL A 238 -10.98 0.33 -19.79
C VAL A 238 -11.59 -0.79 -20.64
N VAL A 239 -11.88 -0.53 -21.92
CA VAL A 239 -12.43 -1.54 -22.83
C VAL A 239 -11.41 -2.64 -23.13
N ALA A 240 -10.16 -2.28 -23.42
CA ALA A 240 -9.10 -3.25 -23.69
C ALA A 240 -8.85 -4.22 -22.51
N LYS A 241 -9.07 -3.74 -21.27
CA LYS A 241 -9.00 -4.57 -20.05
C LYS A 241 -10.33 -5.27 -19.70
N GLY A 242 -11.37 -5.12 -20.50
CA GLY A 242 -12.69 -5.71 -20.23
C GLY A 242 -13.45 -5.08 -19.06
N LEU A 243 -13.05 -3.87 -18.63
CA LEU A 243 -13.57 -3.21 -17.43
C LEU A 243 -14.83 -2.36 -17.68
N HIS A 244 -15.23 -2.10 -18.92
CA HIS A 244 -16.36 -1.20 -19.25
C HIS A 244 -17.72 -1.57 -18.62
N LYS A 245 -17.90 -2.85 -18.26
CA LYS A 245 -19.11 -3.37 -17.61
C LYS A 245 -18.97 -3.55 -16.10
N VAL A 246 -17.85 -3.16 -15.49
CA VAL A 246 -17.74 -3.25 -14.03
C VAL A 246 -18.80 -2.35 -13.41
N ARG A 247 -19.52 -2.90 -12.45
CA ARG A 247 -20.50 -2.20 -11.65
C ARG A 247 -20.33 -2.67 -10.24
N ASN A 248 -20.33 -1.73 -9.31
CA ASN A 248 -20.67 -2.05 -7.94
C ASN A 248 -22.20 -2.06 -7.82
N GLY A 249 -22.83 -3.15 -8.25
CA GLY A 249 -24.28 -3.29 -8.34
C GLY A 249 -24.85 -4.12 -7.19
N GLY A 250 -25.61 -3.51 -6.29
CA GLY A 250 -26.36 -4.19 -5.23
C GLY A 250 -26.82 -3.27 -4.10
N ALA A 251 -27.65 -3.78 -3.18
CA ALA A 251 -28.07 -3.09 -1.95
C ALA A 251 -26.91 -2.75 -0.99
N GLU A 252 -25.69 -3.14 -1.36
CA GLU A 252 -24.42 -2.91 -0.65
C GLU A 252 -23.51 -1.93 -1.40
N ARG A 253 -24.07 -1.01 -2.21
CA ARG A 253 -23.34 0.19 -2.67
C ARG A 253 -22.69 0.86 -1.46
N GLY A 254 -21.39 1.12 -1.55
CA GLY A 254 -20.63 1.86 -0.53
C GLY A 254 -19.82 1.02 0.47
N ARG A 255 -20.13 -0.27 0.70
CA ARG A 255 -19.54 -1.05 1.81
C ARG A 255 -18.18 -1.68 1.53
N PHE A 256 -17.26 -0.91 0.98
CA PHE A 256 -15.88 -1.36 0.81
C PHE A 256 -14.95 -0.57 1.75
N LEU A 257 -13.69 -0.39 1.37
CA LEU A 257 -12.67 0.19 2.23
C LEU A 257 -13.13 1.46 2.98
N LYS A 258 -13.82 2.37 2.31
CA LYS A 258 -14.27 3.64 2.90
C LYS A 258 -15.15 3.43 4.15
N GLU A 259 -16.12 2.53 4.08
CA GLU A 259 -17.02 2.28 5.19
C GLU A 259 -16.35 1.41 6.27
N VAL A 260 -15.70 0.32 5.85
CA VAL A 260 -15.05 -0.62 6.77
C VAL A 260 -13.93 0.06 7.56
N ALA A 261 -13.00 0.74 6.86
CA ALA A 261 -11.93 1.47 7.52
C ALA A 261 -12.44 2.70 8.29
N GLY A 262 -13.51 3.34 7.81
CA GLY A 262 -14.18 4.42 8.53
C GLY A 262 -14.76 3.98 9.87
N GLU A 263 -15.38 2.80 9.91
CA GLU A 263 -15.94 2.23 11.13
C GLU A 263 -14.85 1.80 12.11
N VAL A 264 -13.82 1.09 11.63
CA VAL A 264 -12.65 0.73 12.45
C VAL A 264 -11.96 1.97 13.02
N TYR A 265 -11.78 3.02 12.21
CA TYR A 265 -11.21 4.29 12.66
C TYR A 265 -12.04 4.95 13.76
N LYS A 266 -13.37 4.99 13.62
CA LYS A 266 -14.26 5.54 14.66
C LYS A 266 -14.14 4.75 15.96
N GLN A 267 -14.10 3.42 15.89
CA GLN A 267 -13.94 2.56 17.07
C GLN A 267 -12.61 2.83 17.79
N MET A 268 -11.51 2.97 17.05
CA MET A 268 -10.21 3.34 17.61
C MET A 268 -10.23 4.70 18.32
N CYS A 269 -10.92 5.69 17.74
CA CYS A 269 -11.11 7.01 18.37
C CYS A 269 -11.87 6.92 19.70
N VAL A 270 -12.93 6.10 19.77
CA VAL A 270 -13.74 5.92 20.99
C VAL A 270 -12.93 5.25 22.10
N SER A 271 -12.18 4.20 21.78
CA SER A 271 -11.34 3.50 22.77
C SER A 271 -10.25 4.39 23.37
N GLU A 272 -9.65 5.28 22.58
CA GLU A 272 -8.69 6.27 23.09
C GLU A 272 -9.35 7.34 23.97
N GLY A 273 -10.57 7.77 23.63
CA GLY A 273 -11.35 8.71 24.43
C GLY A 273 -11.76 8.16 25.79
N GLN A 274 -12.13 6.88 25.85
CA GLN A 274 -12.41 6.19 27.12
C GLN A 274 -11.15 5.96 27.96
N GLY A 275 -10.00 5.69 27.34
CA GLY A 275 -8.70 5.62 28.02
C GLY A 275 -8.26 6.94 28.66
N LYS A 276 -8.66 8.09 28.09
CA LYS A 276 -8.40 9.42 28.66
C LYS A 276 -9.40 9.83 29.75
N ASN A 277 -10.65 9.35 29.69
CA ASN A 277 -11.65 9.61 30.73
C ASN A 277 -11.62 8.61 31.91
N GLY A 278 -10.85 7.52 31.82
CA GLY A 278 -10.68 6.53 32.89
C GLY A 278 -9.56 6.82 33.90
N GLY A 279 -8.79 7.91 33.71
CA GLY A 279 -7.65 8.28 34.55
C GLY A 279 -7.76 9.71 35.06
N GLY A 280 -8.72 9.99 35.94
CA GLY A 280 -8.87 11.35 36.49
C GLY A 280 -10.18 11.61 37.20
N MET A 281 -10.57 10.74 38.13
CA MET A 281 -11.59 11.09 39.13
C MET A 281 -10.90 11.35 40.47
N VAL A 282 -10.12 12.43 40.52
CA VAL A 282 -9.81 13.14 41.78
C VAL A 282 -10.65 14.40 41.72
N GLY A 283 -11.62 14.44 42.62
CA GLY A 283 -12.78 15.30 42.53
C GLY A 283 -12.49 16.79 42.57
N TRP A 284 -13.33 17.53 41.85
CA TRP A 284 -13.77 18.87 42.20
C TRP A 284 -15.23 18.99 41.76
N GLY A 285 -16.14 18.57 42.64
CA GLY A 285 -17.52 19.04 42.60
C GLY A 285 -17.63 20.27 43.51
N PRO A 286 -18.33 21.35 43.13
CA PRO A 286 -18.75 22.34 44.09
C PRO A 286 -19.84 21.72 44.95
N THR A 287 -19.55 21.50 46.23
CA THR A 287 -20.57 21.31 47.27
C THR A 287 -21.38 22.59 47.38
N PHE A 288 -22.63 22.53 46.92
CA PHE A 288 -23.67 23.43 47.39
C PHE A 288 -24.33 22.75 48.59
N GLU A 289 -24.13 23.32 49.78
CA GLU A 289 -25.05 23.21 50.92
C GLU A 289 -25.48 24.64 51.27
N GLU A 290 -26.73 24.74 51.75
CA GLU A 290 -27.52 25.95 51.98
C GLU A 290 -26.89 27.02 52.88
#